data_AF-A0A8H3X1R7-F1
#
_entry.id   AF-A0A8H3X1R7-F1
#
_cell.length_a   1.000
_cell.length_b   1.000
_cell.length_c   1.000
_cell.angle_alpha   90.00
_cell.angle_beta   90.00
_cell.angle_gamma   90.00
#
_symmetry.space_group_name_H-M   'P 1'
#
loop_
_entity.id
_entity.type
_entity.pdbx_description
1 polymer ?
#
loop_
_entity_poly.entity_id
_entity_poly.type
_entity_poly.pdbx_seq_one_letter_code
_entity_poly.pdbx_strand_id
1 'polypeptide(L)'
;MSQNQPISSLILPPRTILTQTLPPRTISIQIFVKTPTDQTIELDVLPSDTVKELKQKIQDRDECSFYGISFNGNILDDSSRLSDIGIENGSTCCCYIQILFKTPNDETLELDALPSDTILNLKQKIQARNSSEFSSISFEGIELDDNIRLVDAGIKNGCTLCCFISIFVTLTGKTVNFQTSPFNTVEYVKQLIKNIEGMPVNLQRLIFAGEFLENHRKLSDYNIQHGSTMLIRLDMRGGRPL
;
A
#
# COMPACT_ATOMS: atom_id res chain seq x y z
N MET A 1 -75.99 59.09 -29.92
CA MET A 1 -74.79 58.46 -30.50
C MET A 1 -74.17 57.58 -29.43
N SER A 2 -74.27 56.26 -29.57
CA SER A 2 -73.53 55.31 -28.72
C SER A 2 -73.05 54.18 -29.63
N GLN A 3 -71.74 53.96 -29.64
CA GLN A 3 -71.04 53.06 -30.54
C GLN A 3 -71.08 51.63 -29.99
N ASN A 4 -71.56 50.67 -30.80
CA ASN A 4 -71.34 49.24 -30.56
C ASN A 4 -70.02 48.82 -31.23
N GLN A 5 -69.04 48.39 -30.44
CA GLN A 5 -67.84 47.68 -30.89
C GLN A 5 -68.13 46.17 -30.95
N PRO A 6 -67.61 45.42 -31.93
CA PRO A 6 -67.77 43.96 -31.98
C PRO A 6 -66.81 43.24 -31.02
N ILE A 7 -67.30 42.17 -30.40
CA ILE A 7 -66.52 41.27 -29.54
C ILE A 7 -65.62 40.41 -30.42
N SER A 8 -64.31 40.63 -30.37
CA SER A 8 -63.31 39.78 -31.01
C SER A 8 -63.23 38.42 -30.30
N SER A 9 -63.59 37.34 -30.99
CA SER A 9 -63.41 35.98 -30.51
C SER A 9 -61.92 35.62 -30.47
N LEU A 10 -61.37 35.44 -29.26
CA LEU A 10 -60.04 34.86 -29.05
C LEU A 10 -60.04 33.38 -29.43
N ILE A 11 -59.46 33.06 -30.58
CA ILE A 11 -59.11 31.68 -30.94
C ILE A 11 -57.81 31.35 -30.19
N LEU A 12 -57.88 30.48 -29.19
CA LEU A 12 -56.69 29.93 -28.52
C LEU A 12 -55.96 28.98 -29.49
N PRO A 13 -54.62 29.04 -29.57
CA PRO A 13 -53.86 28.08 -30.37
C PRO A 13 -54.01 26.65 -29.81
N PRO A 14 -53.89 25.61 -30.66
CA PRO A 14 -54.00 24.23 -30.22
C PRO A 14 -52.92 23.92 -29.16
N ARG A 15 -53.34 23.30 -28.05
CA ARG A 15 -52.42 22.81 -27.01
C ARG A 15 -51.50 21.77 -27.61
N THR A 16 -50.22 22.09 -27.77
CA THR A 16 -49.16 21.11 -28.00
C THR A 16 -49.13 20.15 -26.82
N ILE A 17 -49.54 18.91 -27.02
CA ILE A 17 -49.32 17.84 -26.04
C ILE A 17 -47.82 17.56 -26.07
N LEU A 18 -47.08 18.10 -25.11
CA LEU A 18 -45.73 17.63 -24.82
C LEU A 18 -45.88 16.20 -24.31
N THR A 19 -45.66 15.22 -25.18
CA THR A 19 -45.32 13.87 -24.73
C THR A 19 -44.02 13.98 -23.95
N GLN A 20 -44.10 14.10 -22.63
CA GLN A 20 -42.95 13.84 -21.77
C GLN A 20 -42.60 12.36 -21.98
N THR A 21 -41.64 12.12 -22.87
CA THR A 21 -40.91 10.86 -22.89
C THR A 21 -40.23 10.77 -21.54
N LEU A 22 -40.72 9.88 -20.67
CA LEU A 22 -39.96 9.46 -19.49
C LEU A 22 -38.53 9.12 -19.96
N PRO A 23 -37.48 9.61 -19.28
CA PRO A 23 -36.12 9.20 -19.62
C PRO A 23 -36.07 7.68 -19.64
N PRO A 24 -35.32 7.07 -20.58
CA PRO A 24 -35.18 5.61 -20.62
C PRO A 24 -34.80 5.14 -19.22
N ARG A 25 -35.48 4.11 -18.71
CA ARG A 25 -35.12 3.49 -17.43
C ARG A 25 -33.66 3.07 -17.54
N THR A 26 -32.76 3.82 -16.92
CA THR A 26 -31.36 3.42 -16.81
C THR A 26 -31.35 2.18 -15.95
N ILE A 27 -31.16 1.01 -16.57
CA ILE A 27 -31.12 -0.26 -15.85
C ILE A 27 -29.79 -0.27 -15.09
N SER A 28 -29.88 -0.23 -13.76
CA SER A 28 -28.71 -0.48 -12.92
C SER A 28 -28.21 -1.89 -13.15
N ILE A 29 -26.91 -2.05 -13.23
CA ILE A 29 -26.23 -3.34 -13.28
C ILE A 29 -25.68 -3.65 -11.89
N GLN A 30 -25.64 -4.93 -11.54
CA GLN A 30 -25.03 -5.39 -10.30
C GLN A 30 -23.58 -5.80 -10.59
N ILE A 31 -22.64 -5.28 -9.83
CA ILE A 31 -21.22 -5.65 -9.92
C ILE A 31 -20.70 -6.12 -8.57
N PHE A 32 -19.56 -6.81 -8.57
CA PHE A 32 -18.86 -7.24 -7.37
C PHE A 32 -17.58 -6.42 -7.19
N VAL A 33 -17.28 -6.05 -5.95
CA VAL A 33 -16.03 -5.35 -5.60
C VAL A 33 -15.32 -6.11 -4.50
N LYS A 34 -14.07 -6.51 -4.76
CA LYS A 34 -13.17 -7.00 -3.73
C LYS A 34 -12.53 -5.82 -3.01
N THR A 35 -12.88 -5.65 -1.74
CA THR A 35 -12.42 -4.55 -0.89
C THR A 35 -11.04 -4.88 -0.28
N PRO A 36 -10.34 -3.90 0.30
CA PRO A 36 -9.04 -4.14 0.90
C PRO A 36 -9.04 -5.00 2.16
N THR A 37 -10.21 -5.24 2.74
CA THR A 37 -10.42 -6.12 3.88
C THR A 37 -10.63 -7.58 3.45
N ASP A 38 -10.33 -7.91 2.18
CA ASP A 38 -10.55 -9.21 1.53
C ASP A 38 -12.03 -9.64 1.51
N GLN A 39 -12.95 -8.67 1.57
CA GLN A 39 -14.38 -8.91 1.45
C GLN A 39 -14.85 -8.65 0.02
N THR A 40 -15.86 -9.40 -0.42
CA THR A 40 -16.55 -9.11 -1.70
C THR A 40 -17.90 -8.48 -1.38
N ILE A 41 -18.11 -7.26 -1.87
CA ILE A 41 -19.38 -6.54 -1.75
C ILE A 41 -20.08 -6.47 -3.11
N GLU A 42 -21.41 -6.51 -3.08
CA GLU A 42 -22.25 -6.38 -4.28
C GLU A 42 -22.73 -4.93 -4.41
N LEU A 43 -22.57 -4.28 -5.56
CA LEU A 43 -22.99 -2.89 -5.74
C LEU A 43 -23.88 -2.72 -6.97
N ASP A 44 -24.96 -1.97 -6.80
CA ASP A 44 -25.80 -1.50 -7.90
C ASP A 44 -25.23 -0.19 -8.46
N VAL A 45 -24.87 -0.22 -9.74
CA VAL A 45 -24.22 0.89 -10.43
C VAL A 45 -24.91 1.17 -11.76
N LEU A 46 -24.82 2.42 -12.23
CA LEU A 46 -25.24 2.75 -13.58
C LEU A 46 -24.05 2.55 -14.52
N PRO A 47 -24.27 2.03 -15.74
CA PRO A 47 -23.20 1.97 -16.74
C PRO A 47 -22.57 3.34 -17.05
N SER A 48 -23.32 4.43 -16.85
CA SER A 48 -22.86 5.81 -17.00
C SER A 48 -22.06 6.36 -15.81
N ASP A 49 -22.07 5.66 -14.67
CA ASP A 49 -21.30 6.09 -13.49
C ASP A 49 -19.82 6.17 -13.84
N THR A 50 -19.13 7.10 -13.21
CA THR A 50 -17.68 7.23 -13.29
C THR A 50 -17.00 6.34 -12.26
N VAL A 51 -15.73 6.03 -12.47
CA VAL A 51 -14.90 5.33 -11.47
C VAL A 51 -14.85 6.10 -10.16
N LYS A 52 -14.79 7.44 -10.20
CA LYS A 52 -14.88 8.29 -8.99
C LYS A 52 -16.19 8.07 -8.20
N GLU A 53 -17.32 8.00 -8.88
CA GLU A 53 -18.62 7.73 -8.24
C GLU A 53 -18.67 6.31 -7.68
N LEU A 54 -18.08 5.33 -8.38
CA LEU A 54 -17.93 3.97 -7.86
C LEU A 54 -17.07 3.95 -6.59
N LYS A 55 -15.96 4.70 -6.53
CA LYS A 55 -15.15 4.83 -5.30
C LYS A 55 -15.98 5.34 -4.14
N GLN A 56 -16.80 6.38 -4.37
CA GLN A 56 -17.68 6.93 -3.34
C GLN A 56 -18.70 5.88 -2.86
N LYS A 57 -19.35 5.16 -3.78
CA LYS A 57 -20.30 4.08 -3.44
C LYS A 57 -19.68 2.96 -2.61
N ILE A 58 -18.41 2.62 -2.87
CA ILE A 58 -17.67 1.64 -2.07
C ILE A 58 -17.43 2.20 -0.67
N GLN A 59 -16.95 3.43 -0.53
CA GLN A 59 -16.69 4.07 0.75
C GLN A 59 -17.95 4.27 1.61
N ASP A 60 -19.09 4.55 0.97
CA ASP A 60 -20.37 4.69 1.66
C ASP A 60 -20.89 3.34 2.22
N ARG A 61 -20.43 2.21 1.67
CA ARG A 61 -20.87 0.86 2.05
C ARG A 61 -19.90 0.13 2.97
N ASP A 62 -18.60 0.29 2.72
CA ASP A 62 -17.51 -0.30 3.48
C ASP A 62 -16.53 0.82 3.86
N GLU A 63 -16.41 1.10 5.16
CA GLU A 63 -15.48 2.09 5.72
C GLU A 63 -14.04 1.60 5.59
N CYS A 64 -13.54 1.56 4.36
CA CYS A 64 -12.24 1.03 3.99
C CYS A 64 -11.38 2.07 3.28
N SER A 65 -10.07 2.03 3.52
CA SER A 65 -9.09 2.89 2.85
C SER A 65 -8.43 2.12 1.71
N PHE A 66 -8.58 2.65 0.49
CA PHE A 66 -7.93 2.15 -0.72
C PHE A 66 -7.49 3.32 -1.60
N TYR A 67 -6.57 3.05 -2.52
CA TYR A 67 -6.06 4.08 -3.42
C TYR A 67 -6.90 4.18 -4.70
N GLY A 68 -7.20 3.03 -5.31
CA GLY A 68 -7.98 3.01 -6.53
C GLY A 68 -8.67 1.68 -6.81
N ILE A 69 -9.26 1.59 -7.99
CA ILE A 69 -9.99 0.41 -8.45
C ILE A 69 -9.29 -0.12 -9.70
N SER A 70 -9.20 -1.44 -9.78
CA SER A 70 -8.70 -2.15 -10.95
C SER A 70 -9.76 -3.10 -11.49
N PHE A 71 -9.72 -3.32 -12.80
CA PHE A 71 -10.57 -4.29 -13.51
C PHE A 71 -9.74 -5.03 -14.55
N ASN A 72 -9.82 -6.36 -14.56
CA ASN A 72 -9.02 -7.23 -15.41
C ASN A 72 -7.49 -6.93 -15.38
N GLY A 73 -6.99 -6.55 -14.21
CA GLY A 73 -5.57 -6.21 -14.00
C GLY A 73 -5.18 -4.78 -14.39
N ASN A 74 -6.09 -3.98 -14.94
CA ASN A 74 -5.84 -2.59 -15.31
C ASN A 74 -6.34 -1.65 -14.23
N ILE A 75 -5.50 -0.68 -13.83
CA ILE A 75 -5.89 0.43 -12.96
C ILE A 75 -6.82 1.36 -13.73
N LEU A 76 -7.94 1.73 -13.10
CA LEU A 76 -8.98 2.55 -13.72
C LEU A 76 -8.77 4.03 -13.39
N ASP A 77 -8.93 4.89 -14.39
CA ASP A 77 -8.90 6.34 -14.23
C ASP A 77 -10.24 6.87 -13.69
N ASP A 78 -10.17 7.81 -12.76
CA ASP A 78 -11.34 8.36 -12.03
C ASP A 78 -12.40 8.99 -12.95
N SER A 79 -12.00 9.49 -14.13
CA SER A 79 -12.92 10.11 -15.10
C SER A 79 -13.58 9.12 -16.06
N SER A 80 -13.12 7.87 -16.09
CA SER A 80 -13.65 6.84 -16.98
C SER A 80 -15.05 6.41 -16.57
N ARG A 81 -15.94 6.18 -17.54
CA ARG A 81 -17.27 5.60 -17.30
C ARG A 81 -17.20 4.09 -17.26
N LEU A 82 -18.01 3.46 -16.42
CA LEU A 82 -18.04 2.00 -16.28
C LEU A 82 -18.35 1.29 -17.61
N SER A 83 -19.26 1.83 -18.43
CA SER A 83 -19.58 1.29 -19.76
C SER A 83 -18.39 1.32 -20.71
N ASP A 84 -17.59 2.39 -20.66
CA ASP A 84 -16.52 2.63 -21.64
C ASP A 84 -15.31 1.71 -21.39
N ILE A 85 -15.17 1.22 -20.16
CA ILE A 85 -14.14 0.27 -19.73
C ILE A 85 -14.62 -1.19 -19.75
N GLY A 86 -15.84 -1.44 -20.21
CA GLY A 86 -16.39 -2.80 -20.36
C GLY A 86 -16.81 -3.46 -19.05
N ILE A 87 -17.17 -2.66 -18.03
CA ILE A 87 -17.81 -3.20 -16.82
C ILE A 87 -19.28 -3.44 -17.13
N GLU A 88 -19.67 -4.71 -17.04
CA GLU A 88 -21.01 -5.21 -17.31
C GLU A 88 -21.61 -5.88 -16.06
N ASN A 89 -22.88 -6.27 -16.13
CA ASN A 89 -23.55 -6.98 -15.04
C ASN A 89 -22.79 -8.27 -14.66
N GLY A 90 -22.49 -8.42 -13.37
CA GLY A 90 -21.71 -9.52 -12.80
C GLY A 90 -20.19 -9.32 -12.86
N SER A 91 -19.70 -8.19 -13.40
CA SER A 91 -18.27 -7.89 -13.42
C SER A 91 -17.70 -7.77 -12.01
N THR A 92 -16.43 -8.17 -11.84
CA THR A 92 -15.73 -8.06 -10.56
C THR A 92 -14.57 -7.07 -10.65
N CYS A 93 -14.59 -6.04 -9.83
CA CYS A 93 -13.51 -5.07 -9.67
C CYS A 93 -12.74 -5.34 -8.37
N CYS A 94 -11.49 -4.90 -8.31
CA CYS A 94 -10.65 -5.04 -7.12
C CYS A 94 -10.14 -3.67 -6.68
N CYS A 95 -10.40 -3.31 -5.42
CA CYS A 95 -9.72 -2.19 -4.77
C CYS A 95 -8.24 -2.53 -4.61
N TYR A 96 -7.37 -1.61 -5.02
CA TYR A 96 -5.94 -1.72 -4.78
C TYR A 96 -5.48 -0.64 -3.81
N ILE A 97 -4.40 -0.95 -3.10
CA ILE A 97 -3.73 -0.06 -2.16
C ILE A 97 -2.42 0.41 -2.77
N GLN A 98 -1.95 1.57 -2.35
CA GLN A 98 -0.62 2.04 -2.65
C GLN A 98 0.23 1.88 -1.39
N ILE A 99 1.30 1.11 -1.48
CA ILE A 99 2.26 0.92 -0.39
C ILE A 99 3.58 1.59 -0.72
N LEU A 100 4.35 1.92 0.31
CA LEU A 100 5.68 2.48 0.19
C LEU A 100 6.70 1.38 0.44
N PHE A 101 7.75 1.28 -0.37
CA PHE A 101 8.87 0.38 -0.14
C PHE A 101 10.16 1.16 -0.06
N LYS A 102 10.83 1.11 1.10
CA LYS A 102 12.15 1.70 1.30
C LYS A 102 13.24 0.74 0.88
N THR A 103 14.04 1.17 -0.10
CA THR A 103 15.20 0.43 -0.60
C THR A 103 16.38 0.56 0.37
N PRO A 104 17.42 -0.28 0.23
CA PRO A 104 18.65 -0.17 1.02
C PRO A 104 19.37 1.17 0.85
N ASN A 105 19.13 1.86 -0.26
CA ASN A 105 19.76 3.14 -0.60
C ASN A 105 18.93 4.34 -0.11
N ASP A 106 17.93 4.12 0.76
CA ASP A 106 17.00 5.13 1.28
C ASP A 106 16.08 5.77 0.23
N GLU A 107 15.95 5.14 -0.94
CA GLU A 107 14.92 5.51 -1.92
C GLU A 107 13.57 4.93 -1.50
N THR A 108 12.49 5.67 -1.69
CA THR A 108 11.13 5.19 -1.44
C THR A 108 10.43 4.95 -2.78
N LEU A 109 9.96 3.72 -2.99
CA LEU A 109 9.18 3.31 -4.15
C LEU A 109 7.70 3.25 -3.78
N GLU A 110 6.85 3.87 -4.58
CA GLU A 110 5.40 3.70 -4.48
C GLU A 110 4.97 2.48 -5.29
N LEU A 111 4.28 1.51 -4.68
CA LEU A 111 3.87 0.27 -5.31
C LEU A 111 2.35 0.10 -5.23
N ASP A 112 1.73 -0.11 -6.38
CA ASP A 112 0.32 -0.50 -6.45
C ASP A 112 0.20 -2.00 -6.19
N ALA A 113 -0.60 -2.36 -5.20
CA ALA A 113 -0.76 -3.73 -4.76
C ALA A 113 -2.22 -4.09 -4.50
N LEU A 114 -2.59 -5.31 -4.86
CA LEU A 114 -3.84 -5.87 -4.40
C LEU A 114 -3.65 -6.34 -2.94
N PRO A 115 -4.63 -6.15 -2.05
CA PRO A 115 -4.55 -6.66 -0.69
C PRO A 115 -4.41 -8.19 -0.61
N SER A 116 -4.85 -8.89 -1.66
CA SER A 116 -4.65 -10.33 -1.85
C SER A 116 -3.27 -10.72 -2.41
N ASP A 117 -2.43 -9.75 -2.82
CA ASP A 117 -1.07 -10.04 -3.28
C ASP A 117 -0.26 -10.69 -2.15
N THR A 118 0.62 -11.62 -2.51
CA THR A 118 1.60 -12.16 -1.58
C THR A 118 2.86 -11.31 -1.55
N ILE A 119 3.72 -11.53 -0.56
CA ILE A 119 5.05 -10.90 -0.51
C ILE A 119 5.91 -11.31 -1.70
N LEU A 120 5.76 -12.54 -2.21
CA LEU A 120 6.40 -12.95 -3.47
C LEU A 120 5.95 -12.10 -4.66
N ASN A 121 4.65 -11.81 -4.79
CA ASN A 121 4.13 -10.92 -5.84
C ASN A 121 4.75 -9.51 -5.72
N LEU A 122 4.86 -8.98 -4.50
CA LEU A 122 5.51 -7.70 -4.25
C LEU A 122 7.00 -7.71 -4.64
N LYS A 123 7.75 -8.76 -4.26
CA LYS A 123 9.16 -8.91 -4.63
C LYS A 123 9.33 -8.87 -6.16
N GLN A 124 8.47 -9.55 -6.90
CA GLN A 124 8.46 -9.52 -8.37
C GLN A 124 8.16 -8.11 -8.92
N LYS A 125 7.16 -7.41 -8.36
CA LYS A 125 6.84 -6.02 -8.73
C LYS A 125 8.00 -5.06 -8.48
N ILE A 126 8.71 -5.24 -7.37
CA ILE A 126 9.88 -4.44 -7.02
C ILE A 126 11.05 -4.75 -7.96
N GLN A 127 11.33 -6.03 -8.24
CA GLN A 127 12.39 -6.46 -9.14
C GLN A 127 12.19 -5.87 -10.55
N ALA A 128 10.94 -5.85 -11.05
CA ALA A 128 10.61 -5.24 -12.32
C ALA A 128 10.88 -3.72 -12.38
N ARG A 129 10.91 -3.03 -11.24
CA ARG A 129 11.13 -1.57 -11.16
C ARG A 129 12.55 -1.17 -10.75
N ASN A 130 13.28 -2.00 -10.01
CA ASN A 130 14.55 -1.61 -9.39
C ASN A 130 15.74 -2.56 -9.67
N SER A 131 15.58 -3.59 -10.51
CA SER A 131 16.66 -4.54 -10.95
C SER A 131 17.42 -5.29 -9.84
N SER A 132 17.17 -4.99 -8.57
CA SER A 132 17.79 -5.59 -7.41
C SER A 132 16.87 -6.68 -6.84
N GLU A 133 17.41 -7.88 -6.64
CA GLU A 133 16.69 -8.94 -5.93
C GLU A 133 16.73 -8.66 -4.43
N PHE A 134 15.54 -8.50 -3.84
CA PHE A 134 15.39 -8.39 -2.41
C PHE A 134 15.06 -9.76 -1.84
N SER A 135 16.02 -10.36 -1.14
CA SER A 135 15.82 -11.68 -0.53
C SER A 135 14.78 -11.65 0.59
N SER A 136 14.59 -10.51 1.26
CA SER A 136 13.70 -10.40 2.41
C SER A 136 13.09 -9.01 2.57
N ILE A 137 11.78 -8.98 2.85
CA ILE A 137 10.96 -7.77 3.04
C ILE A 137 10.42 -7.79 4.48
N SER A 138 10.37 -6.62 5.08
CA SER A 138 9.91 -6.40 6.45
C SER A 138 8.73 -5.44 6.52
N PHE A 139 7.89 -5.65 7.52
CA PHE A 139 6.88 -4.70 7.98
C PHE A 139 6.95 -4.58 9.50
N GLU A 140 6.98 -3.35 10.02
CA GLU A 140 7.12 -3.08 11.46
C GLU A 140 8.32 -3.80 12.13
N GLY A 141 9.39 -4.03 11.36
CA GLY A 141 10.61 -4.71 11.82
C GLY A 141 10.52 -6.24 11.83
N ILE A 142 9.40 -6.82 11.38
CA ILE A 142 9.18 -8.26 11.28
C ILE A 142 9.40 -8.71 9.83
N GLU A 143 10.14 -9.80 9.65
CA GLU A 143 10.32 -10.46 8.36
C GLU A 143 9.04 -11.16 7.93
N LEU A 144 8.65 -10.92 6.68
CA LEU A 144 7.42 -11.46 6.12
C LEU A 144 7.71 -12.70 5.27
N ASP A 145 6.90 -13.75 5.48
CA ASP A 145 6.93 -14.97 4.67
C ASP A 145 6.50 -14.67 3.22
N ASP A 146 7.12 -15.32 2.24
CA ASP A 146 6.82 -15.09 0.82
C ASP A 146 5.36 -15.35 0.44
N ASN A 147 4.68 -16.22 1.18
CA ASN A 147 3.30 -16.64 0.89
C ASN A 147 2.25 -15.86 1.68
N ILE A 148 2.64 -15.03 2.66
CA ILE A 148 1.67 -14.22 3.39
C ILE A 148 1.05 -13.17 2.47
N ARG A 149 -0.27 -12.98 2.54
CA ARG A 149 -0.96 -11.92 1.81
C ARG A 149 -0.78 -10.59 2.54
N LEU A 150 -0.84 -9.47 1.81
CA LEU A 150 -0.73 -8.15 2.40
C LEU A 150 -1.81 -7.90 3.47
N VAL A 151 -3.05 -8.28 3.17
CA VAL A 151 -4.17 -8.16 4.11
C VAL A 151 -3.95 -9.00 5.38
N ASP A 152 -3.41 -10.21 5.25
CA ASP A 152 -3.13 -11.11 6.38
C ASP A 152 -1.97 -10.61 7.25
N ALA A 153 -1.01 -9.90 6.64
CA ALA A 153 0.08 -9.21 7.34
C ALA A 153 -0.35 -7.88 7.97
N GLY A 154 -1.61 -7.46 7.80
CA GLY A 154 -2.10 -6.18 8.30
C GLY A 154 -1.59 -4.96 7.52
N ILE A 155 -1.04 -5.16 6.32
CA ILE A 155 -0.53 -4.10 5.46
C ILE A 155 -1.70 -3.40 4.78
N LYS A 156 -1.82 -2.10 5.02
CA LYS A 156 -2.90 -1.24 4.52
C LYS A 156 -2.37 -0.19 3.54
N ASN A 157 -3.30 0.57 2.96
CA ASN A 157 -2.97 1.72 2.14
C ASN A 157 -2.04 2.69 2.88
N GLY A 158 -0.95 3.09 2.22
CA GLY A 158 0.08 3.99 2.75
C GLY A 158 1.10 3.33 3.69
N CYS A 159 0.98 2.03 4.01
CA CYS A 159 1.97 1.35 4.84
C CYS A 159 3.35 1.34 4.17
N THR A 160 4.40 1.42 4.99
CA THR A 160 5.80 1.39 4.53
C THR A 160 6.42 0.04 4.86
N LEU A 161 6.90 -0.64 3.83
CA LEU A 161 7.73 -1.84 3.90
C LEU A 161 9.20 -1.45 3.73
N CYS A 162 10.09 -2.25 4.33
CA CYS A 162 11.54 -2.03 4.22
C CYS A 162 12.23 -3.33 3.83
N CYS A 163 13.32 -3.25 3.07
CA CYS A 163 14.20 -4.40 2.87
C CYS A 163 14.87 -4.84 4.18
N PHE A 164 15.11 -6.14 4.31
CA PHE A 164 16.13 -6.68 5.20
C PHE A 164 17.49 -6.72 4.49
N ILE A 165 18.53 -6.48 5.27
CA ILE A 165 19.93 -6.68 4.89
C ILE A 165 20.54 -7.72 5.80
N SER A 166 21.37 -8.59 5.21
CA SER A 166 22.27 -9.46 5.97
C SER A 166 23.47 -8.63 6.40
N ILE A 167 23.76 -8.55 7.69
CA ILE A 167 25.02 -8.00 8.19
C ILE A 167 25.79 -9.10 8.93
N PHE A 168 27.11 -9.04 8.86
CA PHE A 168 27.99 -9.98 9.52
C PHE A 168 28.67 -9.32 10.70
N VAL A 169 28.65 -9.96 11.87
CA VAL A 169 29.36 -9.47 13.06
C VAL A 169 30.42 -10.51 13.45
N THR A 170 31.68 -10.07 13.45
CA THR A 170 32.81 -10.90 13.84
C THR A 170 33.09 -10.76 15.33
N LEU A 171 32.82 -11.82 16.07
CA LEU A 171 33.00 -12.03 17.52
C LEU A 171 34.23 -12.92 17.73
N THR A 172 35.33 -12.43 18.32
CA THR A 172 36.50 -13.24 18.76
C THR A 172 36.75 -14.55 17.96
N GLY A 173 36.93 -14.44 16.65
CA GLY A 173 37.24 -15.57 15.75
C GLY A 173 36.04 -16.25 15.05
N LYS A 174 34.79 -15.88 15.37
CA LYS A 174 33.55 -16.37 14.75
C LYS A 174 32.81 -15.22 14.06
N THR A 175 32.35 -15.43 12.84
CA THR A 175 31.46 -14.49 12.14
C THR A 175 30.04 -15.03 12.17
N VAL A 176 29.09 -14.19 12.59
CA VAL A 176 27.66 -14.53 12.69
C VAL A 176 26.86 -13.60 11.79
N ASN A 177 25.88 -14.15 11.08
CA ASN A 177 24.97 -13.40 10.22
C ASN A 177 23.75 -12.94 11.02
N PHE A 178 23.32 -11.71 10.78
CA PHE A 178 22.14 -11.09 11.38
C PHE A 178 21.28 -10.46 10.29
N GLN A 179 19.98 -10.72 10.32
CA GLN A 179 19.00 -10.00 9.50
C GLN A 179 18.54 -8.74 10.24
N THR A 180 18.68 -7.58 9.60
CA THR A 180 18.19 -6.30 10.13
C THR A 180 17.75 -5.37 8.99
N SER A 181 17.01 -4.31 9.30
CA SER A 181 16.75 -3.22 8.35
C SER A 181 17.89 -2.18 8.40
N PRO A 182 18.27 -1.55 7.27
CA PRO A 182 19.21 -0.41 7.27
C PRO A 182 18.70 0.78 8.10
N PHE A 183 17.38 0.85 8.34
CA PHE A 183 16.75 1.91 9.13
C PHE A 183 16.71 1.63 10.63
N ASN A 184 17.11 0.43 11.06
CA ASN A 184 17.23 0.12 12.47
C ASN A 184 18.40 0.85 13.09
N THR A 185 18.27 1.16 14.38
CA THR A 185 19.34 1.77 15.16
C THR A 185 20.43 0.76 15.50
N VAL A 186 21.62 1.27 15.79
CA VAL A 186 22.72 0.45 16.31
C VAL A 186 22.32 -0.24 17.62
N GLU A 187 21.51 0.42 18.46
CA GLU A 187 20.96 -0.19 19.67
C GLU A 187 20.08 -1.41 19.39
N TYR A 188 19.23 -1.35 18.37
CA TYR A 188 18.44 -2.50 17.93
C TYR A 188 19.33 -3.69 17.55
N VAL A 189 20.38 -3.45 16.76
CA VAL A 189 21.34 -4.51 16.39
C VAL A 189 22.03 -5.09 17.61
N LYS A 190 22.37 -4.28 18.62
CA LYS A 190 22.93 -4.80 19.87
C LYS A 190 21.96 -5.70 20.63
N GLN A 191 20.68 -5.33 20.68
CA GLN A 191 19.64 -6.18 21.26
C GLN A 191 19.52 -7.50 20.48
N LEU A 192 19.57 -7.46 19.16
CA LEU A 192 19.56 -8.65 18.31
C LEU A 192 20.74 -9.59 18.62
N ILE A 193 21.94 -9.04 18.77
CA ILE A 193 23.14 -9.80 19.17
C ILE A 193 22.98 -10.40 20.57
N LYS A 194 22.39 -9.66 21.53
CA LYS A 194 22.09 -10.20 22.87
C LYS A 194 21.13 -11.38 22.79
N ASN A 195 20.09 -11.28 21.97
CA ASN A 195 19.08 -12.32 21.85
C ASN A 195 19.63 -13.61 21.22
N ILE A 196 20.56 -13.49 20.27
CA ILE A 196 21.11 -14.64 19.53
C ILE A 196 22.38 -15.21 20.19
N GLU A 197 23.33 -14.36 20.59
CA GLU A 197 24.63 -14.79 21.14
C GLU A 197 24.72 -14.62 22.67
N GLY A 198 23.67 -14.11 23.34
CA GLY A 198 23.61 -13.97 24.80
C GLY A 198 24.42 -12.81 25.38
N MET A 199 25.09 -12.02 24.55
CA MET A 199 26.02 -10.97 25.00
C MET A 199 25.27 -9.72 25.53
N PRO A 200 25.50 -9.27 26.77
CA PRO A 200 24.84 -8.08 27.32
C PRO A 200 25.10 -6.81 26.49
N VAL A 201 24.05 -6.07 26.14
CA VAL A 201 24.09 -4.87 25.27
C VAL A 201 25.13 -3.82 25.72
N ASN A 202 25.26 -3.61 27.03
CA ASN A 202 26.19 -2.64 27.62
C ASN A 202 27.66 -3.02 27.42
N LEU A 203 27.97 -4.29 27.15
CA LEU A 203 29.34 -4.75 26.86
C LEU A 203 29.66 -4.69 25.36
N GLN A 204 28.68 -4.38 24.51
CA GLN A 204 28.83 -4.42 23.07
C GLN A 204 29.36 -3.09 22.51
N ARG A 205 30.57 -3.11 21.94
CA ARG A 205 31.13 -2.02 21.11
C ARG A 205 31.18 -2.46 19.65
N LEU A 206 30.21 -2.02 18.86
CA LEU A 206 30.18 -2.26 17.43
C LEU A 206 31.10 -1.27 16.69
N ILE A 207 31.83 -1.79 15.71
CA ILE A 207 32.81 -1.06 14.92
C ILE A 207 32.56 -1.37 13.43
N PHE A 208 32.51 -0.34 12.60
CA PHE A 208 32.44 -0.46 11.15
C PHE A 208 33.33 0.61 10.51
N ALA A 209 34.05 0.24 9.43
CA ALA A 209 34.98 1.13 8.74
C ALA A 209 35.99 1.88 9.65
N GLY A 210 36.35 1.30 10.80
CA GLY A 210 37.26 1.90 11.79
C GLY A 210 36.59 2.83 12.81
N GLU A 211 35.28 3.08 12.69
CA GLU A 211 34.53 3.96 13.58
C GLU A 211 33.66 3.17 14.59
N PHE A 212 33.54 3.71 15.81
CA PHE A 212 32.61 3.18 16.80
C PHE A 212 31.19 3.65 16.51
N LEU A 213 30.24 2.71 16.55
CA LEU A 213 28.86 3.01 16.23
C LEU A 213 28.08 3.52 17.44
N GLU A 214 27.31 4.60 17.22
CA GLU A 214 26.50 5.27 18.21
C GLU A 214 25.10 4.66 18.28
N ASN A 215 24.61 4.35 19.50
CA ASN A 215 23.35 3.65 19.72
C ASN A 215 22.13 4.24 18.99
N HIS A 216 22.03 5.56 18.93
CA HIS A 216 20.86 6.28 18.41
C HIS A 216 20.89 6.48 16.89
N ARG A 217 22.02 6.21 16.22
CA ARG A 217 22.14 6.31 14.77
C ARG A 217 21.66 5.04 14.08
N LYS A 218 21.18 5.19 12.86
CA LYS A 218 20.75 4.09 12.00
C LYS A 218 21.96 3.45 11.31
N LEU A 219 21.79 2.23 10.82
CA LEU A 219 22.84 1.56 10.03
C LEU A 219 23.12 2.30 8.72
N SER A 220 22.08 2.86 8.10
CA SER A 220 22.18 3.70 6.89
C SER A 220 23.06 4.94 7.09
N ASP A 221 23.09 5.51 8.30
CA ASP A 221 23.90 6.70 8.63
C ASP A 221 25.41 6.41 8.52
N TYR A 222 25.79 5.14 8.63
CA TYR A 222 27.16 4.64 8.46
C TYR A 222 27.40 3.98 7.10
N ASN A 223 26.43 4.07 6.17
CA ASN A 223 26.45 3.38 4.88
C ASN A 223 26.69 1.86 5.02
N ILE A 224 26.10 1.24 6.05
CA ILE A 224 26.13 -0.22 6.25
C ILE A 224 25.09 -0.83 5.32
N GLN A 225 25.57 -1.63 4.37
CA GLN A 225 24.78 -2.27 3.31
C GLN A 225 24.67 -3.79 3.52
N HIS A 226 23.86 -4.44 2.68
CA HIS A 226 23.81 -5.90 2.61
C HIS A 226 25.22 -6.50 2.42
N GLY A 227 25.55 -7.50 3.22
CA GLY A 227 26.85 -8.16 3.23
C GLY A 227 27.96 -7.43 4.01
N SER A 228 27.66 -6.28 4.61
CA SER A 228 28.65 -5.53 5.41
C SER A 228 29.11 -6.34 6.60
N THR A 229 30.42 -6.29 6.87
CA THR A 229 31.03 -6.95 8.03
C THR A 229 31.44 -5.92 9.08
N MET A 230 30.97 -6.11 10.29
CA MET A 230 31.22 -5.30 11.48
C MET A 230 32.06 -6.10 12.48
N LEU A 231 32.86 -5.41 13.26
CA LEU A 231 33.59 -6.00 14.38
C LEU A 231 32.87 -5.65 15.68
N ILE A 232 32.87 -6.58 16.63
CA ILE A 232 32.42 -6.30 17.99
C ILE A 232 33.56 -6.52 18.98
N ARG A 233 33.73 -5.55 19.89
CA ARG A 233 34.61 -5.66 21.05
C ARG A 233 33.80 -5.72 22.33
N LEU A 234 34.24 -6.56 23.24
CA LEU A 234 33.71 -6.62 24.61
C LEU A 234 34.35 -5.52 25.45
N ASP A 235 33.53 -4.63 26.00
CA ASP A 235 33.99 -3.66 26.99
C ASP A 235 33.89 -4.26 28.39
N MET A 236 34.97 -4.84 28.90
CA MET A 236 34.99 -5.50 30.22
C MET A 236 34.94 -4.51 31.41
N ARG A 237 34.77 -3.20 31.19
CA ARG A 237 34.73 -2.19 32.26
C ARG A 237 33.35 -2.02 32.93
N GLY A 238 32.33 -2.77 32.51
CA GLY A 238 30.98 -2.75 33.10
C GLY A 238 30.90 -3.54 34.42
N GLY A 239 31.45 -2.99 35.50
CA GLY A 239 31.23 -3.48 36.87
C GLY A 239 29.74 -3.46 37.26
N ARG A 240 29.36 -4.38 38.16
CA ARG A 240 27.99 -4.66 38.65
C ARG A 240 27.12 -3.41 38.84
N PRO A 241 25.82 -3.43 38.49
CA PRO A 241 24.85 -2.52 39.11
C PRO A 241 24.70 -2.90 40.59
N LEU A 242 24.91 -1.92 41.47
CA LEU A 242 24.49 -1.99 42.87
C LEU A 242 22.96 -1.87 42.96
#